data_AF-A0A9X3NCB7-F1
#
_entry.id   AF-A0A9X3NCB7-F1
#
_cell.length_a   1.000
_cell.length_b   1.000
_cell.length_c   1.000
_cell.angle_alpha   90.00
_cell.angle_beta   90.00
_cell.angle_gamma   90.00
#
_symmetry.space_group_name_H-M   'P 1'
#
loop_
_entity.id
_entity.type
_entity.pdbx_description
1 polymer ?
#
loop_
_entity_poly.entity_id
_entity_poly.type
_entity_poly.pdbx_seq_one_letter_code
_entity_poly.pdbx_strand_id
1 'polypeptide(L)' 'MADPETEELQLEQLQREHAEREQAKDADLPREERTHERRADRAAYLQEKLEERARSEDAADG' A
#
# COMPACT_ATOMS: atom_id res chain seq x y z
N MET A 1 -20.94 -2.77 2.66
CA MET A 1 -19.85 -3.61 3.20
C MET A 1 -18.77 -3.59 2.15
N ALA A 2 -17.54 -3.24 2.51
CA ALA A 2 -16.43 -3.22 1.55
C ALA A 2 -16.29 -4.59 0.86
N ASP A 3 -15.95 -4.56 -0.44
CA ASP A 3 -15.70 -5.78 -1.19
C ASP A 3 -14.51 -6.55 -0.56
N PRO A 4 -14.66 -7.86 -0.25
CA PRO A 4 -13.57 -8.68 0.27
C PRO A 4 -12.30 -8.62 -0.58
N GLU A 5 -12.42 -8.45 -1.90
CA GLU A 5 -11.26 -8.27 -2.78
C GLU A 5 -10.53 -6.94 -2.49
N THR A 6 -11.26 -5.88 -2.16
CA THR A 6 -10.68 -4.58 -1.77
C THR A 6 -9.93 -4.69 -0.44
N GLU A 7 -10.46 -5.44 0.54
CA GLU A 7 -9.79 -5.66 1.83
C GLU A 7 -8.50 -6.48 1.69
N GLU A 8 -8.52 -7.55 0.88
CA GLU A 8 -7.33 -8.37 0.61
C GLU A 8 -6.22 -7.53 -0.08
N LEU A 9 -6.60 -6.71 -1.05
CA LEU A 9 -5.66 -5.81 -1.74
C LEU A 9 -5.07 -4.75 -0.78
N GLN A 10 -5.86 -4.23 0.17
CA GLN A 10 -5.34 -3.29 1.17
C GLN A 10 -4.24 -3.94 2.03
N LEU A 11 -4.47 -5.18 2.49
CA LEU A 11 -3.51 -5.94 3.27
C LEU A 11 -2.23 -6.24 2.47
N GLU A 12 -2.36 -6.60 1.19
CA GLU A 12 -1.22 -6.83 0.31
C GLU A 12 -0.38 -5.55 0.16
N GLN A 13 -1.03 -4.41 -0.05
CA GLN A 13 -0.34 -3.13 -0.20
C GLN A 13 0.37 -2.69 1.09
N LEU A 14 -0.24 -2.94 2.26
CA LEU A 14 0.40 -2.70 3.56
C LEU A 14 1.65 -3.57 3.77
N GLN A 15 1.58 -4.86 3.42
CA GLN A 15 2.72 -5.77 3.52
C GLN A 15 3.85 -5.35 2.57
N ARG A 16 3.51 -4.95 1.34
CA ARG A 16 4.47 -4.44 0.36
C ARG A 16 5.15 -3.16 0.83
N GLU A 17 4.39 -2.20 1.37
CA GLU A 17 4.96 -0.98 1.95
C GLU A 17 5.99 -1.32 3.02
N HIS A 18 5.60 -2.16 3.99
CA HIS A 18 6.48 -2.54 5.09
C HIS A 18 7.75 -3.22 4.57
N ALA A 19 7.61 -4.20 3.67
CA ALA A 19 8.75 -4.91 3.10
C ALA A 19 9.72 -3.97 2.35
N GLU A 20 9.20 -3.04 1.54
CA GLU A 20 10.02 -2.08 0.82
C GLU A 20 10.68 -1.06 1.77
N ARG A 21 10.01 -0.66 2.86
CA ARG A 21 10.64 0.18 3.90
C ARG A 21 11.80 -0.54 4.60
N GLU A 22 11.66 -1.82 4.89
CA GLU A 22 12.76 -2.60 5.48
C GLU A 22 13.92 -2.75 4.48
N GLN A 23 13.64 -3.06 3.22
CA GLN A 23 14.65 -3.13 2.16
C GLN A 23 15.36 -1.78 1.95
N ALA A 24 14.66 -0.66 2.08
CA ALA A 24 15.28 0.66 2.01
C ALA A 24 16.28 0.89 3.15
N LYS A 25 15.94 0.47 4.39
CA LYS A 25 16.83 0.58 5.56
C LYS A 25 18.06 -0.31 5.43
N ASP A 26 17.90 -1.49 4.83
CA ASP A 26 18.97 -2.47 4.65
C ASP A 26 19.79 -2.25 3.36
N ALA A 27 19.45 -1.26 2.54
CA ALA A 27 20.11 -1.01 1.27
C ALA A 27 21.53 -0.45 1.45
N ASP A 28 22.51 -1.11 0.82
CA ASP A 28 23.91 -0.68 0.86
C ASP A 28 24.19 0.54 -0.03
N LEU A 29 23.36 0.74 -1.06
CA LEU A 29 23.55 1.80 -2.05
C LEU A 29 22.43 2.86 -1.98
N PRO A 30 22.77 4.17 -2.02
CA PRO A 30 21.77 5.24 -2.01
C PRO A 30 20.74 5.18 -3.16
N ARG A 31 21.10 4.53 -4.27
CA ARG A 31 20.17 4.32 -5.39
C ARG A 31 19.15 3.23 -5.09
N GLU A 32 19.56 2.18 -4.39
CA GLU A 32 18.71 1.06 -3.99
C GLU A 32 17.75 1.52 -2.91
N GLU A 33 18.24 2.20 -1.87
CA GLU A 33 17.44 2.86 -0.84
C GLU A 33 16.31 3.68 -1.47
N ARG A 34 16.65 4.64 -2.35
CA ARG A 34 15.66 5.49 -3.04
C ARG A 34 14.68 4.72 -3.92
N THR A 35 15.09 3.57 -4.45
CA THR A 35 14.20 2.73 -5.26
C THR A 35 13.16 2.06 -4.37
N HIS A 36 13.60 1.52 -3.23
CA HIS A 36 12.74 0.90 -2.22
C HIS A 36 11.81 1.94 -1.57
N GLU A 37 12.30 3.12 -1.21
CA GLU A 37 11.48 4.24 -0.72
C GLU A 37 10.34 4.59 -1.67
N ARG A 38 10.63 4.76 -2.97
CA ARG A 38 9.60 5.06 -3.98
C ARG A 38 8.57 3.95 -4.13
N ARG A 39 8.97 2.69 -3.94
CA ARG A 39 8.05 1.55 -3.99
C ARG A 39 7.16 1.51 -2.75
N ALA A 40 7.71 1.79 -1.58
CA ALA A 40 6.95 1.95 -0.35
C ALA A 40 5.91 3.08 -0.48
N ASP A 41 6.31 4.25 -0.96
CA ASP A 41 5.41 5.39 -1.18
C ASP A 41 4.28 5.04 -2.16
N ARG A 42 4.61 4.33 -3.24
CA ARG A 42 3.60 3.84 -4.20
C ARG A 42 2.63 2.87 -3.53
N ALA A 43 3.12 1.98 -2.67
CA ALA A 43 2.28 1.02 -1.99
C ALA A 43 1.32 1.69 -1.01
N ALA A 44 1.81 2.67 -0.24
CA ALA A 44 1.01 3.50 0.66
C ALA A 44 -0.08 4.28 -0.10
N TYR A 45 0.27 4.91 -1.22
CA TYR A 45 -0.71 5.62 -2.06
C TYR A 45 -1.82 4.69 -2.58
N LEU A 46 -1.46 3.47 -2.99
CA LEU A 46 -2.46 2.49 -3.43
C LEU A 46 -3.36 2.02 -2.28
N GLN A 47 -2.82 1.88 -1.07
CA GLN A 47 -3.63 1.56 0.12
C GLN A 47 -4.66 2.68 0.39
N GLU A 48 -4.25 3.95 0.35
CA GLU A 48 -5.16 5.09 0.51
C GLU A 48 -6.30 5.07 -0.52
N LYS A 49 -5.99 4.75 -1.79
CA LYS A 49 -7.01 4.65 -2.84
C LYS A 49 -7.97 3.49 -2.67
N LEU A 50 -7.48 2.35 -2.18
CA LEU A 50 -8.36 1.22 -1.86
C LEU A 50 -9.25 1.54 -0.65
N GLU A 51 -8.77 2.33 0.31
CA GLU A 51 -9.58 2.78 1.46
C GLU A 51 -10.67 3.78 1.03
N GLU A 52 -10.33 4.74 0.16
CA GLU A 52 -11.31 5.63 -0.46
C GLU A 52 -12.40 4.86 -1.22
N ARG A 53 -12.01 3.80 -1.95
CA ARG A 53 -12.94 2.92 -2.65
C ARG A 53 -13.86 2.18 -1.69
N ALA A 54 -13.30 1.53 -0.67
CA ALA A 54 -14.07 0.80 0.35
C ALA A 54 -15.11 1.71 1.03
N ARG A 55 -14.71 2.94 1.40
CA ARG A 55 -15.62 3.95 1.96
C ARG A 55 -16.74 4.34 0.99
N SER A 56 -16.44 4.41 -0.30
CA SER A 56 -17.42 4.75 -1.34
C SER A 56 -18.41 3.60 -1.58
N GLU A 57 -17.93 2.36 -1.56
CA GLU A 57 -18.76 1.15 -1.66
C GLU A 57 -19.72 1.05 -0.46
N ASP A 58 -19.22 1.26 0.75
CA ASP A 58 -20.05 1.30 1.96
C ASP A 58 -21.13 2.39 1.94
N ALA A 59 -20.81 3.57 1.39
CA ALA A 59 -21.76 4.67 1.26
C ALA A 59 -22.80 4.44 0.15
N ALA A 60 -22.46 3.66 -0.89
CA ALA A 60 -23.35 3.33 -2.00
C ALA A 60 -24.31 2.18 -1.67
N ASP A 61 -23.87 1.24 -0.82
CA ASP A 61 -24.67 0.11 -0.34
C ASP A 61 -25.54 0.44 0.89
N GLY A 62 -25.35 1.61 1.50
CA GLY A 62 -26.00 2.06 2.74
C GLY A 62 -27.38 2.68 2.58
#